data_AF-A0A7Y6ZRD7-F1
#
_entry.id   AF-A0A7Y6ZRD7-F1
#
_cell.length_a   1.000
_cell.length_b   1.000
_cell.length_c   1.000
_cell.angle_alpha   90.00
_cell.angle_beta   90.00
_cell.angle_gamma   90.00
#
_symmetry.space_group_name_H-M   'P 1'
#
loop_
_entity.id
_entity.type
_entity.pdbx_description
1 polymer ?
#
loop_
_entity_poly.entity_id
_entity_poly.type
_entity_poly.pdbx_seq_one_letter_code
_entity_poly.pdbx_strand_id
1 'polypeptide(L)'
;MKKLVLLCAILLTGFTTVNAQKIETKRVFGSNMYMQNNAYLSGKQLLSIVKENQEAYNLMKSANSNKTWATILGGAGGFLVGYPIGTAIGGGEAKWELAGVGAVLILVAIPINNGYNKKSKKAVDIYNEGLSTTASSFNPTFDLNLRGNSIGITMSF
;
A
#
# COMPACT_ATOMS: atom_id res chain seq x y z
N MET A 1 33.40 -10.41 38.42
CA MET A 1 33.20 -9.13 37.72
C MET A 1 32.99 -9.31 36.22
N LYS A 2 33.88 -10.00 35.48
CA LYS A 2 33.74 -10.20 34.01
C LYS A 2 32.42 -10.85 33.55
N LYS A 3 31.90 -11.83 34.30
CA LYS A 3 30.62 -12.52 33.98
C LYS A 3 29.37 -11.64 34.16
N LEU A 4 29.41 -10.70 35.13
CA LEU A 4 28.33 -9.75 35.40
C LEU A 4 28.27 -8.66 34.32
N VAL A 5 29.43 -8.21 33.84
CA VAL A 5 29.52 -7.28 32.70
C VAL A 5 28.98 -7.92 31.42
N LEU A 6 29.28 -9.20 31.19
CA LEU A 6 28.77 -9.93 30.02
C LEU A 6 27.23 -10.11 30.06
N LEU A 7 26.68 -10.36 31.26
CA LEU A 7 25.23 -10.52 31.47
C LEU A 7 24.48 -9.19 31.22
N CYS A 8 25.01 -8.06 31.69
CA CYS A 8 24.44 -6.74 31.41
C CYS A 8 24.49 -6.38 29.91
N ALA A 9 25.55 -6.76 29.20
CA ALA A 9 25.66 -6.50 27.76
C ALA A 9 24.63 -7.27 26.92
N ILE A 10 24.24 -8.48 27.36
CA ILE A 10 23.24 -9.33 26.68
C ILE A 10 21.80 -8.82 26.91
N LEU A 11 21.52 -8.24 28.08
CA LEU A 11 20.19 -7.69 28.37
C LEU A 11 19.88 -6.39 27.60
N LEU A 12 20.90 -5.65 27.18
CA LEU A 12 20.75 -4.40 26.41
C LEU A 12 20.43 -4.61 24.92
N THR A 13 20.65 -5.80 24.36
CA THR A 13 20.44 -6.07 22.93
C THR A 13 19.05 -6.64 22.59
N GLY A 14 18.19 -6.85 23.59
CA GLY A 14 16.93 -7.59 23.43
C GLY A 14 15.71 -6.81 22.90
N PHE A 15 15.79 -5.49 22.74
CA PHE A 15 14.63 -4.67 22.34
C PHE A 15 14.70 -4.28 20.86
N THR A 16 14.48 -5.22 19.95
CA THR A 16 14.15 -4.87 18.56
C THR A 16 12.65 -4.58 18.46
N THR A 17 12.29 -3.30 18.55
CA THR A 17 10.91 -2.87 18.29
C THR A 17 10.60 -3.02 16.80
N VAL A 18 9.77 -4.00 16.44
CA VAL A 18 9.17 -4.11 15.10
C VAL A 18 8.14 -3.00 14.96
N ASN A 19 8.58 -1.82 14.54
CA ASN A 19 7.66 -0.74 14.17
C ASN A 19 7.11 -1.07 12.78
N ALA A 20 5.85 -1.49 12.71
CA ALA A 20 5.17 -1.64 11.45
C ALA A 20 4.98 -0.24 10.82
N GLN A 21 5.43 -0.09 9.57
CA GLN A 21 5.71 1.21 8.99
C GLN A 21 4.58 1.70 8.10
N LYS A 22 4.19 2.97 8.28
CA LYS A 22 3.09 3.60 7.55
C LYS A 22 3.37 3.64 6.03
N ILE A 23 2.32 3.43 5.25
CA ILE A 23 2.35 3.56 3.80
C ILE A 23 1.98 5.00 3.43
N GLU A 24 2.85 5.68 2.71
CA GLU A 24 2.61 7.00 2.16
C GLU A 24 1.83 6.91 0.85
N THR A 25 0.83 7.78 0.68
CA THR A 25 0.05 7.88 -0.56
C THR A 25 0.38 9.19 -1.26
N LYS A 26 0.89 9.11 -2.50
CA LYS A 26 1.10 10.26 -3.39
C LYS A 26 0.13 10.19 -4.56
N ARG A 27 -0.59 11.27 -4.81
CA ARG A 27 -1.51 11.35 -5.97
C ARG A 27 -0.70 11.72 -7.21
N VAL A 28 -0.86 10.93 -8.26
CA VAL A 28 -0.32 11.22 -9.59
C VAL A 28 -1.44 11.34 -10.60
N PHE A 29 -1.11 11.76 -11.82
CA PHE A 29 -2.11 11.96 -12.86
C PHE A 29 -2.91 10.67 -13.11
N GLY A 30 -4.19 10.68 -12.73
CA GLY A 30 -5.12 9.55 -12.91
C GLY A 30 -4.98 8.37 -11.94
N SER A 31 -4.05 8.37 -10.97
CA SER A 31 -3.82 7.23 -10.08
C SER A 31 -3.20 7.59 -8.73
N ASN A 32 -3.27 6.68 -7.76
CA ASN A 32 -2.57 6.79 -6.48
C ASN A 32 -1.28 5.93 -6.53
N MET A 33 -0.16 6.53 -6.13
CA MET A 33 1.12 5.85 -5.91
C MET A 33 1.35 5.66 -4.42
N TYR A 34 1.87 4.50 -4.06
CA TYR A 34 2.10 4.13 -2.68
C TYR A 34 3.59 3.91 -2.45
N MET A 35 4.10 4.43 -1.35
CA MET A 35 5.51 4.33 -0.97
C MET A 35 5.65 3.83 0.46
N GLN A 36 6.68 3.02 0.70
CA GLN A 36 7.11 2.61 2.03
C GLN A 36 8.63 2.51 1.99
N ASN A 37 9.35 3.04 2.99
CA ASN A 37 10.82 3.09 2.99
C ASN A 37 11.45 3.76 1.75
N ASN A 38 10.87 4.86 1.26
CA ASN A 38 11.29 5.51 0.00
C ASN A 38 11.23 4.60 -1.26
N ALA A 39 10.66 3.40 -1.16
CA ALA A 39 10.46 2.48 -2.27
C ALA A 39 9.00 2.49 -2.73
N TYR A 40 8.80 2.43 -4.05
CA TYR A 40 7.46 2.32 -4.63
C TYR A 40 6.89 0.92 -4.44
N LEU A 41 5.64 0.85 -4.02
CA LEU A 41 4.92 -0.41 -3.83
C LEU A 41 4.05 -0.72 -5.04
N SER A 42 4.25 -1.90 -5.61
CA SER A 42 3.32 -2.48 -6.57
C SER A 42 2.03 -2.95 -5.89
N GLY A 43 0.95 -3.08 -6.67
CA GLY A 43 -0.33 -3.59 -6.15
C GLY A 43 -0.23 -5.00 -5.55
N LYS A 44 0.74 -5.82 -6.00
CA LYS A 44 1.02 -7.14 -5.40
C LYS A 44 1.72 -7.00 -4.05
N GLN A 45 2.71 -6.12 -3.93
CA GLN A 45 3.39 -5.84 -2.67
C GLN A 45 2.43 -5.26 -1.63
N LEU A 46 1.59 -4.31 -2.04
CA LEU A 46 0.51 -3.79 -1.20
C LEU A 46 -0.41 -4.89 -0.69
N LEU A 47 -0.84 -5.81 -1.55
CA LEU A 47 -1.67 -6.95 -1.15
C LEU A 47 -0.99 -7.84 -0.10
N SER A 48 0.33 -8.04 -0.22
CA SER A 48 1.11 -8.79 0.75
C SER A 48 1.24 -8.06 2.09
N ILE A 49 1.41 -6.73 2.07
CA ILE A 49 1.56 -5.91 3.28
C ILE A 49 0.24 -5.87 4.07
N VAL A 50 -0.89 -5.70 3.40
CA VAL A 50 -2.20 -5.61 4.06
C VAL A 50 -2.79 -6.98 4.41
N LYS A 51 -2.05 -8.08 4.20
CA LYS A 51 -2.55 -9.46 4.34
C LYS A 51 -3.04 -9.80 5.75
N GLU A 52 -2.46 -9.20 6.78
CA GLU A 52 -2.82 -9.44 8.18
C GLU A 52 -4.18 -8.83 8.55
N ASN A 53 -4.67 -7.84 7.78
CA ASN A 53 -5.98 -7.24 7.97
C ASN A 53 -6.94 -7.77 6.90
N GLN A 54 -7.90 -8.62 7.29
CA GLN A 54 -8.83 -9.26 6.36
C GLN A 54 -9.67 -8.26 5.56
N GLU A 55 -10.07 -7.13 6.15
CA GLU A 55 -10.83 -6.08 5.46
C GLU A 55 -9.97 -5.40 4.38
N ALA A 56 -8.77 -4.94 4.76
CA ALA A 56 -7.83 -4.30 3.86
C ALA A 56 -7.38 -5.26 2.74
N TYR A 57 -7.15 -6.54 3.07
CA TYR A 57 -6.82 -7.59 2.10
C TYR A 57 -7.92 -7.79 1.06
N ASN A 58 -9.18 -7.93 1.49
CA ASN A 58 -10.31 -8.11 0.57
C ASN A 58 -10.49 -6.90 -0.36
N LEU A 59 -10.36 -5.69 0.19
CA LEU A 59 -10.42 -4.45 -0.60
C LEU A 59 -9.29 -4.39 -1.62
N MET A 60 -8.05 -4.69 -1.22
CA MET A 60 -6.89 -4.65 -2.10
C MET A 60 -6.94 -5.76 -3.17
N LYS A 61 -7.43 -6.95 -2.83
CA LYS A 61 -7.67 -8.04 -3.78
C LYS A 61 -8.67 -7.61 -4.86
N SER A 62 -9.79 -7.03 -4.43
CA SER A 62 -10.80 -6.50 -5.34
C SER A 62 -10.27 -5.33 -6.18
N ALA A 63 -9.42 -4.47 -5.61
CA ALA A 63 -8.74 -3.42 -6.34
C ALA A 63 -7.87 -4.03 -7.46
N ASN A 64 -7.04 -5.03 -7.16
CA ASN A 64 -6.18 -5.67 -8.16
C ASN A 64 -6.99 -6.31 -9.29
N SER A 65 -8.15 -6.92 -9.01
CA SER A 65 -9.06 -7.40 -10.06
C SER A 65 -9.57 -6.27 -10.95
N ASN A 66 -9.99 -5.14 -10.36
CA ASN A 66 -10.39 -3.96 -11.13
C ASN A 66 -9.24 -3.46 -12.02
N LYS A 67 -8.00 -3.42 -11.50
CA LYS A 67 -6.83 -3.02 -12.29
C LYS A 67 -6.62 -3.93 -13.49
N THR A 68 -6.68 -5.25 -13.30
CA THR A 68 -6.55 -6.22 -14.40
C THR A 68 -7.60 -5.98 -15.48
N TRP A 69 -8.87 -5.83 -15.10
CA TRP A 69 -9.94 -5.55 -16.07
C TRP A 69 -9.77 -4.21 -16.78
N ALA A 70 -9.40 -3.15 -16.06
CA ALA A 70 -9.11 -1.86 -16.66
C ALA A 70 -7.93 -1.93 -17.65
N THR A 71 -6.89 -2.69 -17.33
CA THR A 71 -5.75 -2.92 -18.23
C THR A 71 -6.15 -3.69 -19.48
N ILE A 72 -6.96 -4.74 -19.35
CA ILE A 72 -7.43 -5.53 -20.50
C ILE A 72 -8.32 -4.66 -21.41
N LEU A 73 -9.32 -3.98 -20.84
CA LEU A 73 -10.26 -3.15 -21.60
C LEU A 73 -9.59 -1.93 -22.21
N GLY A 74 -8.74 -1.25 -21.44
CA GLY A 74 -7.97 -0.10 -21.91
C GLY A 74 -6.93 -0.48 -22.97
N GLY A 75 -6.27 -1.63 -22.80
CA GLY A 75 -5.32 -2.17 -23.78
C GLY A 75 -5.99 -2.59 -25.08
N ALA A 76 -7.08 -3.36 -25.00
CA ALA A 76 -7.86 -3.76 -26.16
C ALA A 76 -8.49 -2.55 -26.85
N GLY A 77 -9.08 -1.62 -26.09
CA GLY A 77 -9.68 -0.41 -26.63
C GLY A 77 -8.64 0.51 -27.28
N GLY A 78 -7.48 0.69 -26.63
CA GLY A 78 -6.36 1.45 -27.18
C GLY A 78 -5.81 0.84 -28.47
N PHE A 79 -5.73 -0.49 -28.55
CA PHE A 79 -5.35 -1.19 -29.79
C PHE A 79 -6.38 -0.98 -30.91
N LEU A 80 -7.68 -1.13 -30.62
CA LEU A 80 -8.75 -0.95 -31.60
C LEU A 80 -8.88 0.48 -32.11
N VAL A 81 -8.50 1.48 -31.30
CA VAL A 81 -8.38 2.88 -31.73
C VAL A 81 -7.07 3.11 -32.48
N GLY A 82 -5.95 2.58 -31.97
CA GLY A 82 -4.64 2.78 -32.55
C GLY A 82 -4.46 2.14 -33.92
N TYR A 83 -5.10 0.99 -34.17
CA TYR A 83 -5.03 0.28 -35.44
C TYR A 83 -5.49 1.13 -36.64
N PRO A 84 -6.72 1.67 -36.70
CA PRO A 84 -7.15 2.50 -37.82
C PRO A 84 -6.37 3.82 -37.93
N ILE A 85 -5.90 4.40 -36.82
CA ILE A 85 -4.99 5.56 -36.86
C ILE A 85 -3.69 5.21 -37.58
N GLY A 86 -3.07 4.07 -37.20
CA GLY A 86 -1.85 3.59 -37.85
C GLY A 86 -2.07 3.26 -39.33
N THR A 87 -3.21 2.64 -39.68
CA THR A 87 -3.57 2.36 -41.07
C THR A 87 -3.76 3.63 -41.89
N ALA A 88 -4.43 4.65 -41.35
CA ALA A 88 -4.62 5.94 -42.03
C ALA A 88 -3.28 6.63 -42.33
N ILE A 89 -2.38 6.65 -41.34
CA ILE A 89 -1.03 7.24 -41.50
C ILE A 89 -0.20 6.45 -42.52
N GLY A 90 -0.37 5.12 -42.57
CA GLY A 90 0.27 4.23 -43.54
C GLY A 90 -0.31 4.30 -44.96
N GLY A 91 -1.30 5.16 -45.23
CA GLY A 91 -1.93 5.29 -46.54
C GLY A 91 -2.94 4.17 -46.88
N GLY A 92 -3.34 3.37 -45.90
CA GLY A 92 -4.39 2.35 -46.05
C GLY A 92 -5.79 2.87 -45.72
N GLU A 93 -6.82 2.10 -46.05
CA GLU A 93 -8.20 2.40 -45.69
C GLU A 93 -8.45 2.14 -44.19
N ALA A 94 -8.68 3.22 -43.44
CA ALA A 94 -8.89 3.16 -42.01
C ALA A 94 -10.30 2.68 -41.64
N LYS A 95 -10.36 1.63 -40.81
CA LYS A 95 -11.62 1.08 -40.29
C LYS A 95 -12.03 1.80 -39.01
N TRP A 96 -12.65 2.96 -39.16
CA TRP A 96 -13.07 3.80 -38.03
C TRP A 96 -14.16 3.16 -37.15
N GLU A 97 -14.88 2.16 -37.64
CA GLU A 97 -15.81 1.37 -36.83
C GLU A 97 -15.08 0.66 -35.67
N LEU A 98 -13.85 0.18 -35.91
CA LEU A 98 -13.01 -0.42 -34.85
C LEU A 98 -12.62 0.63 -33.80
N ALA A 99 -12.31 1.87 -34.24
CA ALA A 99 -12.03 2.96 -33.30
C ALA A 99 -13.26 3.31 -32.45
N GLY A 100 -14.46 3.28 -33.02
CA GLY A 100 -15.71 3.47 -32.27
C GLY A 100 -15.89 2.44 -31.17
N VAL A 101 -15.70 1.15 -31.48
CA VAL A 101 -15.74 0.06 -30.48
C VAL A 101 -14.64 0.23 -29.43
N GLY A 102 -13.42 0.55 -29.87
CA GLY A 102 -12.29 0.77 -28.96
C GLY A 102 -12.52 1.93 -27.99
N ALA A 103 -13.12 3.02 -28.45
CA ALA A 103 -13.48 4.16 -27.62
C ALA A 103 -14.50 3.78 -26.53
N VAL A 104 -15.52 2.97 -26.85
CA VAL A 104 -16.48 2.46 -25.86
C VAL A 104 -15.79 1.61 -24.79
N LEU A 105 -14.86 0.72 -25.18
CA LEU A 105 -14.09 -0.08 -24.21
C LEU A 105 -13.25 0.79 -23.27
N ILE A 106 -12.60 1.84 -23.80
CA ILE A 106 -11.84 2.79 -23.00
C ILE A 106 -12.75 3.51 -22.00
N LEU A 107 -13.93 3.98 -22.45
CA LEU A 107 -14.90 4.65 -21.57
C LEU A 107 -15.37 3.76 -20.43
N VAL A 108 -15.58 2.46 -20.69
CA VAL A 108 -15.93 1.47 -19.65
C VAL A 108 -14.76 1.20 -18.70
N ALA A 109 -13.51 1.28 -19.17
CA ALA A 109 -12.33 1.07 -18.34
C ALA A 109 -12.12 2.17 -17.28
N ILE A 110 -12.56 3.42 -17.56
CA ILE A 110 -12.40 4.57 -16.66
C ILE A 110 -13.03 4.36 -15.27
N PRO A 111 -14.33 4.05 -15.13
CA PRO A 111 -14.94 3.83 -13.81
C PRO A 111 -14.35 2.61 -13.10
N ILE A 112 -13.91 1.59 -13.84
CA ILE A 112 -13.24 0.41 -13.25
C ILE A 112 -11.90 0.81 -12.61
N ASN A 113 -11.11 1.64 -13.30
CA ASN A 113 -9.86 2.18 -12.79
C ASN A 113 -10.07 3.11 -11.57
N ASN A 114 -11.13 3.93 -11.58
CA ASN A 114 -11.53 4.71 -10.41
C ASN A 114 -11.87 3.80 -9.21
N GLY A 115 -12.52 2.67 -9.47
CA GLY A 115 -12.75 1.63 -8.46
C GLY A 115 -11.45 1.07 -7.87
N TYR A 116 -10.41 0.86 -8.68
CA TYR A 116 -9.07 0.48 -8.19
C TYR A 116 -8.50 1.55 -7.26
N ASN A 117 -8.52 2.82 -7.67
CA ASN A 117 -7.99 3.93 -6.88
C ASN A 117 -8.69 4.06 -5.52
N LYS A 118 -10.03 3.96 -5.49
CA LYS A 118 -10.82 4.05 -4.27
C LYS A 118 -10.55 2.88 -3.32
N LYS A 119 -10.56 1.65 -3.84
CA LYS A 119 -10.39 0.44 -3.03
C LYS A 119 -8.96 0.30 -2.49
N SER A 120 -7.95 0.57 -3.32
CA SER A 120 -6.55 0.52 -2.89
C SER A 120 -6.25 1.58 -1.82
N LYS A 121 -6.79 2.80 -1.97
CA LYS A 121 -6.64 3.84 -0.95
C LYS A 121 -7.29 3.43 0.36
N LYS A 122 -8.53 2.94 0.32
CA LYS A 122 -9.24 2.50 1.53
C LYS A 122 -8.48 1.37 2.24
N ALA A 123 -7.92 0.41 1.50
CA ALA A 123 -7.11 -0.66 2.08
C ALA A 123 -5.86 -0.12 2.81
N VAL A 124 -5.18 0.85 2.22
CA VAL A 124 -4.01 1.52 2.82
C VAL A 124 -4.39 2.33 4.05
N ASP A 125 -5.52 3.05 3.99
CA ASP A 125 -6.01 3.84 5.13
C ASP A 125 -6.31 2.92 6.33
N ILE A 126 -7.04 1.81 6.12
CA ILE A 126 -7.33 0.81 7.17
C ILE A 126 -6.04 0.22 7.76
N TYR A 127 -5.07 -0.13 6.92
CA TYR A 127 -3.77 -0.63 7.38
C TYR A 127 -3.07 0.40 8.27
N ASN A 128 -3.00 1.65 7.82
CA ASN A 128 -2.33 2.73 8.54
C ASN A 128 -3.03 3.12 9.86
N GLU A 129 -4.36 3.02 9.92
CA GLU A 129 -5.16 3.22 11.14
C GLU A 129 -4.85 2.13 12.19
N GLY A 130 -4.68 0.88 11.74
CA GLY A 130 -4.26 -0.24 12.60
C GLY A 130 -2.90 0.01 13.28
N LEU A 131 -1.97 0.67 12.59
CA LEU A 131 -0.66 1.03 13.15
C LEU A 131 -0.73 2.13 14.22
N SER A 132 -1.64 3.08 14.02
CA SER A 132 -1.81 4.24 14.91
C SER A 132 -2.45 3.85 16.24
N THR A 133 -3.34 2.85 16.23
CA THR A 133 -4.00 2.32 17.43
C THR A 133 -3.02 1.61 18.38
N THR A 134 -2.03 0.90 17.83
CA THR A 134 -1.01 0.18 18.63
C THR A 134 0.02 1.13 19.23
N ALA A 135 0.41 2.19 18.52
CA ALA A 135 1.41 3.16 19.00
C ALA A 135 0.82 4.21 19.97
N SER A 136 -0.46 4.59 19.82
CA SER A 136 -1.06 5.68 20.60
C SER A 136 -1.57 5.27 21.99
N SER A 137 -1.72 3.99 22.29
CA SER A 137 -2.25 3.53 23.60
C SER A 137 -1.16 3.11 24.60
N PHE A 138 0.11 3.05 24.17
CA PHE A 138 1.22 2.70 25.05
C PHE A 138 1.92 3.97 25.54
N ASN A 139 1.43 4.52 26.66
CA ASN A 139 2.07 5.66 27.34
C ASN A 139 2.53 5.26 28.76
N PRO A 140 3.46 4.30 28.89
CA PRO A 140 3.94 3.89 30.19
C PRO A 140 4.70 5.04 30.87
N THR A 141 4.31 5.39 32.09
CA THR A 141 5.12 6.27 32.93
C THR A 141 6.15 5.45 33.68
N PHE A 142 7.40 5.87 33.57
CA PHE A 142 8.53 5.26 34.25
C PHE A 142 8.96 6.15 35.40
N ASP A 143 8.78 5.66 36.61
CA ASP A 143 9.22 6.34 37.83
C ASP A 143 10.43 5.63 38.41
N LEU A 144 11.48 6.41 38.66
CA LEU A 144 12.69 5.97 39.33
C LEU A 144 12.49 6.14 40.84
N ASN A 145 12.36 5.02 41.54
CA ASN A 145 12.18 5.01 42.99
C ASN A 145 13.46 4.60 43.70
N LEU A 146 13.95 5.48 44.58
CA LEU A 146 15.09 5.23 45.45
C LEU A 146 14.57 4.97 46.86
N ARG A 147 14.74 3.75 47.38
CA ARG A 147 14.41 3.39 48.76
C ARG A 147 15.61 2.73 49.43
N GLY A 148 16.24 3.44 50.38
CA GLY A 148 17.43 2.98 51.08
C GLY A 148 18.60 2.72 50.12
N ASN A 149 19.26 1.56 50.25
CA ASN A 149 20.35 1.13 49.35
C ASN A 149 19.86 0.49 48.04
N SER A 150 18.58 0.59 47.70
CA SER A 150 18.00 -0.04 46.50
C SER A 150 17.43 0.98 45.52
N ILE A 151 17.62 0.69 44.23
CA ILE A 151 17.08 1.45 43.10
C ILE A 151 16.06 0.56 42.40
N GLY A 152 14.83 1.06 42.23
CA GLY A 152 13.77 0.40 41.49
C GLY A 152 13.28 1.27 40.34
N ILE A 153 12.88 0.63 39.24
CA ILE A 153 12.13 1.28 38.15
C ILE A 153 10.72 0.73 38.23
N THR A 154 9.73 1.61 38.37
CA THR A 154 8.32 1.24 38.34
C THR A 154 7.74 1.68 37.00
N MET A 155 7.14 0.74 36.27
CA MET A 155 6.40 1.00 35.04
C MET A 155 4.92 0.89 35.35
N SER A 156 4.17 1.98 35.14
CA SER A 156 2.71 1.99 35.24
C SER A 156 2.12 1.95 33.83
N PHE A 157 1.11 1.11 33.62
CA PHE A 157 0.38 0.94 32.36
C PHE A 157 -1.01 1.57 32.43
#